data_AF-A0A538B8D1-F1
#
_entry.id   AF-A0A538B8D1-F1
#
_cell.length_a   1.000
_cell.length_b   1.000
_cell.length_c   1.000
_cell.angle_alpha   90.00
_cell.angle_beta   90.00
_cell.angle_gamma   90.00
#
_symmetry.space_group_name_H-M   'P 1'
#
loop_
_entity.id
_entity.type
_entity.pdbx_description
1 polymer ?
#
loop_
_entity_poly.entity_id
_entity_poly.type
_entity_poly.pdbx_seq_one_letter_code
_entity_poly.pdbx_strand_id
1 'polypeptide(L)'
;MRELLVGTKKGLFVLRGDEPGAFAVATRAFEGDVVEFAIRDPRTGRYFASVTSGFFGPRVMWTDDPLGEWQAAKGPAFPEGTDTSVDRIWVITPGEADGVLYAGVAPAALFVSTDGGASWSLNEPLWKERIAGDWQPGFGGLALHSICPWPGDPQRLAIGVSAAGVWLTEDGGGSWTTGYTGLVPRYLPEEARAGTNTLCVHNLHRAPAAPERLFMQFHGSVYRSDDAGSSWN
;
A
#
# COMPACT_ATOMS: atom_id res chain seq x y z
N MET A 1 19.64 14.87 12.52
CA MET A 1 18.30 14.47 12.96
C MET A 1 17.73 13.32 12.13
N ARG A 2 17.61 12.15 12.75
CA ARG A 2 16.88 10.98 12.27
C ARG A 2 15.44 11.04 12.78
N GLU A 3 14.52 10.44 12.05
CA GLU A 3 13.10 10.44 12.39
C GLU A 3 12.49 9.04 12.19
N LEU A 4 11.57 8.67 13.08
CA LEU A 4 10.76 7.46 12.96
C LEU A 4 9.29 7.80 13.21
N LEU A 5 8.41 7.36 12.31
CA LEU A 5 6.96 7.45 12.44
C LEU A 5 6.45 6.08 12.92
N VAL A 6 5.81 6.05 14.08
CA VAL A 6 5.33 4.81 14.69
C VAL A 6 3.81 4.87 14.80
N GLY A 7 3.14 4.23 13.86
CA GLY A 7 1.69 4.00 13.91
C GLY A 7 1.35 2.90 14.91
N THR A 8 0.30 3.09 15.70
CA THR A 8 -0.14 2.13 16.71
C THR A 8 -1.66 2.06 16.75
N LYS A 9 -2.21 1.08 17.47
CA LYS A 9 -3.65 1.03 17.80
C LYS A 9 -4.14 2.16 18.70
N LYS A 10 -3.27 3.10 19.10
CA LYS A 10 -3.53 4.16 20.07
C LYS A 10 -3.05 5.54 19.62
N GLY A 11 -2.66 5.68 18.35
CA GLY A 11 -2.21 6.93 17.76
C GLY A 11 -0.85 6.81 17.07
N LEU A 12 -0.39 7.95 16.57
CA LEU A 12 0.92 8.15 15.94
C LEU A 12 1.91 8.71 16.95
N PHE A 13 3.13 8.17 16.95
CA PHE A 13 4.28 8.73 17.64
C PHE A 13 5.33 9.15 16.62
N VAL A 14 5.80 10.40 16.71
CA VAL A 14 6.94 10.87 15.94
C VAL A 14 8.14 10.92 16.86
N LEU A 15 9.14 10.10 16.54
CA LEU A 15 10.37 10.00 17.32
C LEU A 15 11.50 10.68 16.56
N ARG A 16 12.31 11.47 17.26
CA ARG A 16 13.48 12.16 16.69
C ARG A 16 14.72 11.95 17.56
N GLY A 17 15.87 11.89 16.92
CA GLY A 17 17.17 11.73 17.59
C GLY A 17 18.32 12.00 16.63
N ASP A 18 19.45 12.46 17.13
CA ASP A 18 20.63 12.72 16.28
C ASP A 18 21.51 11.49 16.13
N GLU A 19 21.57 10.63 17.15
CA GLU A 19 22.35 9.40 17.16
C GLU A 19 21.48 8.14 17.00
N PRO A 20 22.00 7.05 16.39
CA PRO A 20 21.32 5.76 16.37
C PRO A 20 20.93 5.31 17.79
N GLY A 21 19.66 4.96 17.99
CA GLY A 21 19.16 4.45 19.27
C GLY A 21 18.83 5.51 20.33
N ALA A 22 19.15 6.78 20.11
CA ALA A 22 18.85 7.89 21.01
C ALA A 22 17.62 8.69 20.56
N PHE A 23 16.47 8.02 20.46
CA PHE A 23 15.22 8.65 20.05
C PHE A 23 14.40 9.15 21.24
N ALA A 24 13.85 10.36 21.14
CA ALA A 24 12.84 10.89 22.04
C ALA A 24 11.51 11.10 21.30
N VAL A 25 10.40 11.02 22.01
CA VAL A 25 9.08 11.37 21.47
C VAL A 25 9.05 12.88 21.25
N ALA A 26 9.03 13.31 19.99
CA ALA A 26 8.91 14.70 19.62
C ALA A 26 7.46 15.19 19.71
N THR A 27 6.52 14.36 19.24
CA THR A 27 5.08 14.63 19.30
C THR A 27 4.26 13.35 19.17
N ARG A 28 2.99 13.44 19.56
CA ARG A 28 1.97 12.41 19.40
C ARG A 28 0.77 13.00 18.66
N ALA A 29 0.14 12.22 17.81
CA ALA A 29 -1.08 12.63 17.09
C ALA A 29 -2.11 11.51 17.11
N PHE A 30 -3.39 11.86 16.92
CA PHE A 30 -4.51 10.91 16.81
C PHE A 30 -4.66 10.00 18.05
N GLU A 31 -4.57 10.58 19.25
CA GLU A 31 -4.69 9.81 20.49
C GLU A 31 -6.02 9.03 20.53
N GLY A 32 -5.92 7.72 20.77
CA GLY A 32 -7.07 6.82 20.86
C GLY A 32 -7.54 6.23 19.54
N ASP A 33 -7.16 6.81 18.40
CA ASP A 33 -7.45 6.27 17.07
C ASP A 33 -6.35 5.27 16.63
N VAL A 34 -6.69 4.39 15.69
CA VAL A 34 -5.72 3.45 15.10
C VAL A 34 -4.97 4.14 13.97
N VAL A 35 -3.64 4.07 13.98
CA VAL A 35 -2.78 4.53 12.89
C VAL A 35 -2.12 3.31 12.27
N GLU A 36 -2.62 2.89 11.11
CA GLU A 36 -2.16 1.67 10.42
C GLU A 36 -0.83 1.90 9.69
N PHE A 37 -0.63 3.11 9.15
CA PHE A 37 0.55 3.46 8.36
C PHE A 37 0.86 4.95 8.48
N ALA A 38 2.14 5.31 8.45
CA ALA A 38 2.58 6.70 8.36
C ALA A 38 3.88 6.81 7.55
N ILE A 39 4.01 7.87 6.76
CA ILE A 39 5.17 8.13 5.93
C ILE A 39 5.44 9.63 5.83
N ARG A 40 6.72 9.99 5.68
CA ARG A 40 7.15 11.29 5.19
C ARG A 40 7.55 11.14 3.74
N ASP A 41 6.87 11.81 2.81
CA ASP A 41 7.27 11.82 1.40
C ASP A 41 8.69 12.42 1.30
N PRO A 42 9.71 11.66 0.86
CA PRO A 42 11.07 12.16 0.82
C PRO A 42 11.26 13.27 -0.21
N ARG A 43 10.35 13.40 -1.19
CA ARG A 43 10.44 14.40 -2.27
C ARG A 43 9.97 15.78 -1.82
N THR A 44 8.89 15.83 -1.02
CA THR A 44 8.23 17.08 -0.61
C THR A 44 8.41 17.40 0.87
N GLY A 45 8.70 16.38 1.69
CA GLY A 45 8.76 16.48 3.13
C GLY A 45 7.41 16.46 3.84
N ARG A 46 6.30 16.36 3.09
CA ARG A 46 4.95 16.22 3.63
C ARG A 46 4.78 14.89 4.34
N TYR A 47 4.01 14.90 5.41
CA TYR A 47 3.67 13.74 6.21
C TYR A 47 2.28 13.24 5.86
N PHE A 48 2.11 11.93 5.86
CA PHE A 48 0.83 11.26 5.70
C PHE A 48 0.66 10.20 6.79
N ALA A 49 -0.57 10.04 7.25
CA ALA A 49 -0.97 8.99 8.17
C ALA A 49 -2.31 8.39 7.73
N SER A 50 -2.39 7.07 7.72
CA SER A 50 -3.64 6.32 7.64
C SER A 50 -4.22 6.21 9.05
N VAL A 51 -5.38 6.82 9.28
CA VAL A 51 -6.03 6.89 10.59
C VAL A 51 -7.43 6.27 10.49
N THR A 52 -7.72 5.28 11.32
CA THR A 52 -9.04 4.66 11.44
C THR A 52 -9.66 5.04 12.77
N SER A 53 -10.68 5.89 12.70
CA SER A 53 -11.40 6.39 13.86
C SER A 53 -12.76 5.72 14.03
N GLY A 54 -13.14 5.41 15.26
CA GLY A 54 -14.41 4.73 15.57
C GLY A 54 -15.66 5.54 15.20
N PHE A 55 -15.56 6.87 15.10
CA PHE A 55 -16.68 7.76 14.75
C PHE A 55 -16.80 8.04 13.26
N PHE A 56 -15.73 7.79 12.53
CA PHE A 56 -15.36 8.61 11.39
C PHE A 56 -14.82 7.76 10.23
N GLY A 57 -14.52 6.50 10.51
CA GLY A 57 -13.96 5.56 9.56
C GLY A 57 -12.48 5.80 9.27
N PRO A 58 -11.94 5.07 8.29
CA PRO A 58 -10.57 5.24 7.80
C PRO A 58 -10.42 6.50 6.94
N ARG A 59 -9.31 7.20 7.13
CA ARG A 59 -8.95 8.40 6.37
C ARG A 59 -7.45 8.54 6.18
N VAL A 60 -7.06 9.24 5.12
CA VAL A 60 -5.71 9.82 5.02
C VAL A 60 -5.71 11.18 5.72
N MET A 61 -4.78 11.34 6.64
CA MET A 61 -4.43 12.62 7.26
C MET A 61 -3.09 13.09 6.70
N TRP A 62 -2.91 14.39 6.50
CA TRP A 62 -1.64 14.96 6.04
C TRP A 62 -1.29 16.26 6.75
N THR A 63 0.00 16.57 6.80
CA THR A 63 0.55 17.83 7.32
C THR A 63 1.94 18.09 6.75
N ASP A 64 2.38 19.35 6.70
CA ASP A 64 3.75 19.72 6.37
C ASP A 64 4.63 19.83 7.64
N ASP A 65 4.04 19.81 8.84
CA ASP A 65 4.73 19.75 10.12
C ASP A 65 3.98 18.82 11.11
N PRO A 66 4.58 17.69 11.52
CA PRO A 66 3.90 16.73 12.40
C PRO A 66 3.67 17.25 13.82
N LEU A 67 4.29 18.37 14.22
CA LEU A 67 4.04 19.05 15.49
C LEU A 67 2.81 19.98 15.42
N GLY A 68 2.36 20.31 14.20
CA GLY A 68 1.21 21.15 13.96
C GLY A 68 -0.08 20.36 13.75
N GLU A 69 -1.04 21.02 13.12
CA GLU A 69 -2.35 20.46 12.82
C GLU A 69 -2.32 19.52 11.61
N TRP A 70 -3.15 18.48 11.66
CA TRP A 70 -3.31 17.53 10.58
C TRP A 70 -4.63 17.77 9.85
N GLN A 71 -4.59 17.71 8.51
CA GLN A 71 -5.74 17.91 7.64
C GLN A 71 -6.22 16.57 7.12
N ALA A 72 -7.54 16.37 7.07
CA ALA A 72 -8.12 15.20 6.43
C ALA A 72 -8.14 15.37 4.91
N ALA A 73 -7.67 14.36 4.18
CA ALA A 73 -7.83 14.31 2.73
C ALA A 73 -9.28 13.99 2.33
N LYS A 74 -9.64 14.33 1.09
CA LYS A 74 -10.89 13.87 0.48
C LYS A 74 -10.70 12.43 -0.05
N GLY A 75 -11.44 11.49 0.51
CA GLY A 75 -11.25 10.06 0.24
C GLY A 75 -9.97 9.52 0.90
N PRO A 76 -9.53 8.29 0.58
CA PRO A 76 -10.13 7.28 -0.31
C PRO A 76 -11.57 6.89 0.03
N ALA A 77 -12.42 6.72 -0.99
CA ALA A 77 -13.79 6.21 -0.83
C ALA A 77 -14.25 5.49 -2.11
N PHE A 78 -14.94 4.37 -1.98
CA PHE A 78 -15.56 3.69 -3.13
C PHE A 78 -16.73 4.54 -3.70
N PRO A 79 -17.08 4.34 -4.99
CA PRO A 79 -18.21 5.04 -5.59
C PRO A 79 -19.51 4.84 -4.82
N GLU A 80 -20.34 5.88 -4.80
CA GLU A 80 -21.68 5.81 -4.22
C GLU A 80 -22.51 4.71 -4.90
N GLY A 81 -23.35 4.03 -4.11
CA GLY A 81 -24.19 2.93 -4.60
C GLY A 81 -23.49 1.57 -4.69
N THR A 82 -22.19 1.49 -4.40
CA THR A 82 -21.52 0.21 -4.17
C THR A 82 -21.79 -0.30 -2.75
N ASP A 83 -21.93 -1.62 -2.57
CA ASP A 83 -22.02 -2.26 -1.24
C ASP A 83 -20.62 -2.51 -0.65
N THR A 84 -19.72 -1.54 -0.80
CA THR A 84 -18.33 -1.65 -0.36
C THR A 84 -17.87 -0.33 0.23
N SER A 85 -17.33 -0.37 1.45
CA SER A 85 -16.65 0.73 2.11
C SER A 85 -15.16 0.45 2.25
N VAL A 86 -14.37 1.50 2.36
CA VAL A 86 -12.98 1.36 2.82
C VAL A 86 -13.04 1.03 4.31
N ASP A 87 -12.46 -0.08 4.71
CA ASP A 87 -12.35 -0.50 6.10
C ASP A 87 -11.03 -0.03 6.72
N ARG A 88 -9.95 -0.10 5.93
CA ARG A 88 -8.59 0.31 6.33
C ARG A 88 -7.79 0.78 5.13
N ILE A 89 -6.84 1.68 5.38
CA ILE A 89 -5.83 2.10 4.41
C ILE A 89 -4.49 1.53 4.89
N TRP A 90 -3.95 0.56 4.17
CA TRP A 90 -2.78 -0.23 4.58
C TRP A 90 -1.45 0.45 4.31
N VAL A 91 -1.38 1.20 3.22
CA VAL A 91 -0.13 1.79 2.75
C VAL A 91 -0.41 3.07 1.99
N ILE A 92 0.53 4.02 2.09
CA ILE A 92 0.60 5.21 1.26
C ILE A 92 2.01 5.24 0.65
N THR A 93 2.11 5.33 -0.67
CA THR A 93 3.37 5.26 -1.40
C THR A 93 3.49 6.46 -2.33
N PRO A 94 4.53 7.31 -2.19
CA PRO A 94 4.86 8.32 -3.19
C PRO A 94 5.07 7.68 -4.56
N GLY A 95 4.47 8.23 -5.61
CA GLY A 95 4.77 7.86 -6.98
C GLY A 95 6.06 8.53 -7.49
N GLU A 96 6.40 8.29 -8.75
CA GLU A 96 7.56 8.95 -9.38
C GLU A 96 7.23 10.35 -9.89
N ALA A 97 5.99 10.58 -10.34
CA ALA A 97 5.54 11.88 -10.82
C ALA A 97 5.19 12.82 -9.65
N ASP A 98 5.44 14.11 -9.85
CA ASP A 98 5.13 15.16 -8.88
C ASP A 98 3.64 15.15 -8.51
N GLY A 99 3.35 15.30 -7.22
CA GLY A 99 1.98 15.29 -6.68
C GLY A 99 1.30 13.91 -6.71
N VAL A 100 1.91 12.89 -7.35
CA VAL A 100 1.34 11.55 -7.41
C VAL A 100 1.66 10.77 -6.14
N LEU A 101 0.63 10.19 -5.53
CA LEU A 101 0.71 9.21 -4.47
C LEU A 101 -0.29 8.09 -4.70
N TYR A 102 0.00 6.93 -4.15
CA TYR A 102 -0.85 5.76 -4.19
C TYR A 102 -1.26 5.32 -2.79
N ALA A 103 -2.49 4.85 -2.64
CA ALA A 103 -2.99 4.28 -1.39
C ALA A 103 -3.58 2.89 -1.64
N GLY A 104 -3.10 1.91 -0.88
CA GLY A 104 -3.63 0.56 -0.87
C GLY A 104 -4.59 0.38 0.28
N VAL A 105 -5.76 -0.20 0.03
CA VAL A 105 -6.84 -0.32 1.02
C VAL A 105 -7.31 -1.76 1.25
N ALA A 106 -8.15 -1.94 2.27
CA ALA A 106 -9.01 -3.11 2.48
C ALA A 106 -10.48 -2.68 2.47
N PRO A 107 -11.39 -3.40 1.76
CA PRO A 107 -11.12 -4.44 0.77
C PRO A 107 -10.18 -3.98 -0.37
N ALA A 108 -9.40 -4.88 -0.96
CA ALA A 108 -8.32 -4.52 -1.89
C ALA A 108 -8.76 -3.60 -3.02
N ALA A 109 -8.19 -2.40 -3.05
CA ALA A 109 -8.28 -1.45 -4.14
C ALA A 109 -7.07 -0.51 -4.12
N LEU A 110 -6.77 0.07 -5.27
CA LEU A 110 -5.75 1.11 -5.43
C LEU A 110 -6.45 2.45 -5.59
N PHE A 111 -6.06 3.41 -4.75
CA PHE A 111 -6.44 4.81 -4.91
C PHE A 111 -5.22 5.62 -5.32
N VAL A 112 -5.45 6.64 -6.14
CA VAL A 112 -4.43 7.53 -6.68
C VAL A 112 -4.78 8.95 -6.27
N SER A 113 -3.79 9.67 -5.78
CA SER A 113 -3.80 11.12 -5.64
C SER A 113 -2.92 11.71 -6.73
N THR A 114 -3.30 12.86 -7.29
CA THR A 114 -2.48 13.65 -8.22
C THR A 114 -2.24 15.08 -7.72
N ASP A 115 -2.69 15.41 -6.50
CA ASP A 115 -2.67 16.75 -5.91
C ASP A 115 -1.87 16.81 -4.60
N GLY A 116 -0.87 15.94 -4.44
CA GLY A 116 -0.04 15.90 -3.23
C GLY A 116 -0.77 15.33 -2.01
N GLY A 117 -1.75 14.45 -2.24
CA GLY A 117 -2.45 13.64 -1.25
C GLY A 117 -3.65 14.34 -0.63
N ALA A 118 -4.09 15.47 -1.19
CA ALA A 118 -5.25 16.22 -0.72
C ALA A 118 -6.56 15.55 -1.14
N SER A 119 -6.60 14.88 -2.28
CA SER A 119 -7.75 14.08 -2.73
C SER A 119 -7.34 12.78 -3.41
N TRP A 120 -8.23 11.78 -3.32
CA TRP A 120 -7.97 10.41 -3.75
C TRP A 120 -9.09 9.89 -4.64
N SER A 121 -8.73 9.32 -5.79
CA SER A 121 -9.63 8.68 -6.74
C SER A 121 -9.31 7.20 -6.92
N LEU A 122 -10.34 6.36 -7.07
CA LEU A 122 -10.19 4.93 -7.32
C LEU A 122 -9.51 4.67 -8.68
N ASN A 123 -8.54 3.76 -8.73
CA ASN A 123 -8.06 3.19 -9.98
C ASN A 123 -9.11 2.19 -10.50
N GLU A 124 -10.02 2.68 -11.35
CA GLU A 124 -11.11 1.86 -11.91
C GLU A 124 -10.63 0.63 -12.69
N PRO A 125 -9.53 0.68 -13.48
CA PRO A 125 -9.04 -0.51 -14.19
C PRO A 125 -8.72 -1.67 -13.25
N LEU A 126 -7.94 -1.46 -12.19
CA LEU A 126 -7.65 -2.51 -11.21
C LEU A 126 -8.90 -2.97 -10.46
N TRP A 127 -9.82 -2.04 -10.18
CA TRP A 127 -11.08 -2.39 -9.52
C TRP A 127 -11.92 -3.36 -10.36
N LYS A 128 -11.93 -3.20 -11.68
CA LYS A 128 -12.58 -4.13 -12.61
C LYS A 128 -11.91 -5.51 -12.60
N GLU A 129 -10.58 -5.55 -12.55
CA GLU A 129 -9.82 -6.81 -12.42
C GLU A 129 -10.17 -7.56 -11.13
N ARG A 130 -10.33 -6.83 -10.01
CA ARG A 130 -10.79 -7.44 -8.75
C ARG A 130 -12.15 -8.11 -8.89
N ILE A 131 -13.11 -7.43 -9.51
CA ILE A 131 -14.48 -7.94 -9.67
C ILE A 131 -14.49 -9.12 -10.64
N ALA A 132 -13.84 -8.98 -11.80
CA ALA A 132 -13.78 -10.01 -12.83
C ALA A 132 -13.02 -11.26 -12.36
N GLY A 133 -11.95 -11.06 -11.60
CA GLY A 133 -11.15 -12.12 -11.01
C GLY A 133 -11.74 -12.74 -9.75
N ASP A 134 -12.87 -12.24 -9.24
CA ASP A 134 -13.50 -12.72 -8.00
C ASP A 134 -12.50 -12.83 -6.84
N TRP A 135 -11.74 -11.77 -6.55
CA TRP A 135 -10.69 -11.86 -5.54
C TRP A 135 -11.30 -12.09 -4.16
N GLN A 136 -10.94 -13.22 -3.55
CA GLN A 136 -11.44 -13.63 -2.24
C GLN A 136 -10.47 -13.24 -1.12
N PRO A 137 -10.98 -12.85 0.06
CA PRO A 137 -10.14 -12.58 1.21
C PRO A 137 -9.40 -13.84 1.68
N GLY A 138 -8.16 -13.66 2.13
CA GLY A 138 -7.51 -14.65 3.00
C GLY A 138 -7.96 -14.49 4.45
N PHE A 139 -7.35 -15.22 5.37
CA PHE A 139 -7.64 -15.09 6.81
C PHE A 139 -7.34 -13.69 7.39
N GLY A 140 -6.48 -12.90 6.73
CA GLY A 140 -6.20 -11.51 7.08
C GLY A 140 -7.14 -10.48 6.45
N GLY A 141 -8.15 -10.93 5.68
CA GLY A 141 -8.97 -10.08 4.84
C GLY A 141 -8.42 -9.93 3.41
N LEU A 142 -9.08 -9.10 2.62
CA LEU A 142 -8.67 -8.72 1.26
C LEU A 142 -8.02 -7.34 1.30
N ALA A 143 -6.73 -7.23 1.01
CA ALA A 143 -5.94 -6.01 1.20
C ALA A 143 -4.90 -5.80 0.10
N LEU A 144 -4.82 -4.58 -0.43
CA LEU A 144 -3.67 -4.09 -1.21
C LEU A 144 -2.73 -3.38 -0.24
N HIS A 145 -1.50 -3.86 -0.08
CA HIS A 145 -0.59 -3.38 0.97
C HIS A 145 0.83 -3.06 0.50
N SER A 146 1.24 -3.57 -0.67
CA SER A 146 2.56 -3.30 -1.24
C SER A 146 2.39 -2.62 -2.58
N ILE A 147 3.03 -1.46 -2.75
CA ILE A 147 3.02 -0.67 -3.98
C ILE A 147 4.48 -0.33 -4.26
N CYS A 148 4.97 -0.74 -5.42
CA CYS A 148 6.37 -0.63 -5.82
C CYS A 148 6.47 0.13 -7.15
N PRO A 149 6.51 1.47 -7.11
CA PRO A 149 6.83 2.27 -8.28
C PRO A 149 8.15 1.88 -8.92
N TRP A 150 8.27 2.14 -10.21
CA TRP A 150 9.52 1.96 -10.94
C TRP A 150 10.35 3.26 -10.88
N PRO A 151 11.58 3.24 -10.35
CA PRO A 151 12.43 4.43 -10.29
C PRO A 151 12.61 5.11 -11.65
N GLY A 152 12.17 6.36 -11.76
CA GLY A 152 12.27 7.18 -12.97
C GLY A 152 11.22 6.90 -14.06
N ASP A 153 10.27 5.99 -13.84
CA ASP A 153 9.19 5.73 -14.79
C ASP A 153 7.82 5.75 -14.09
N PRO A 154 7.05 6.85 -14.21
CA PRO A 154 5.75 6.97 -13.56
C PRO A 154 4.68 6.03 -14.13
N GLN A 155 4.93 5.38 -15.28
CA GLN A 155 3.96 4.48 -15.90
C GLN A 155 4.03 3.06 -15.33
N ARG A 156 5.10 2.70 -14.61
CA ARG A 156 5.34 1.31 -14.21
C ARG A 156 5.19 1.12 -12.71
N LEU A 157 4.28 0.21 -12.32
CA LEU A 157 4.08 -0.16 -10.92
C LEU A 157 3.99 -1.69 -10.80
N ALA A 158 4.48 -2.23 -9.70
CA ALA A 158 4.12 -3.56 -9.21
C ALA A 158 3.36 -3.42 -7.89
N ILE A 159 2.28 -4.18 -7.71
CA ILE A 159 1.51 -4.19 -6.46
C ILE A 159 1.35 -5.61 -5.91
N GLY A 160 1.25 -5.71 -4.59
CA GLY A 160 1.00 -6.95 -3.87
C GLY A 160 -0.35 -6.92 -3.15
N VAL A 161 -1.13 -7.98 -3.32
CA VAL A 161 -2.48 -8.12 -2.76
C VAL A 161 -2.58 -9.43 -1.94
N SER A 162 -3.11 -9.33 -0.73
CA SER A 162 -3.52 -10.46 0.10
C SER A 162 -5.05 -10.60 0.03
N ALA A 163 -5.66 -11.58 -0.63
CA ALA A 163 -5.07 -12.55 -1.54
C ALA A 163 -5.54 -12.23 -2.97
N ALA A 164 -4.59 -11.85 -3.83
CA ALA A 164 -4.77 -11.86 -5.28
C ALA A 164 -3.43 -11.94 -6.05
N GLY A 165 -2.33 -12.16 -5.32
CA GLY A 165 -1.00 -12.24 -5.92
C GLY A 165 -0.38 -10.88 -6.21
N VAL A 166 0.43 -10.86 -7.25
CA VAL A 166 1.14 -9.67 -7.74
C VAL A 166 0.48 -9.20 -9.04
N TRP A 167 0.29 -7.90 -9.17
CA TRP A 167 -0.24 -7.26 -10.37
C TRP A 167 0.72 -6.17 -10.86
N LEU A 168 0.83 -6.03 -12.17
CA LEU A 168 1.78 -5.15 -12.84
C LEU A 168 1.02 -4.22 -13.78
N THR A 169 1.50 -2.99 -13.92
CA THR A 169 1.05 -2.05 -14.94
C THR A 169 2.27 -1.42 -15.60
N GLU A 170 2.12 -1.11 -16.90
CA GLU A 170 3.12 -0.39 -17.70
C GLU A 170 2.58 0.89 -18.33
N ASP A 171 1.35 1.28 -18.01
CA ASP A 171 0.61 2.42 -18.57
C ASP A 171 0.00 3.33 -17.48
N GLY A 172 0.63 3.39 -16.31
CA GLY A 172 0.22 4.25 -15.21
C GLY A 172 -1.05 3.77 -14.51
N GLY A 173 -1.38 2.49 -14.62
CA GLY A 173 -2.59 1.89 -14.07
C GLY A 173 -3.82 2.00 -14.98
N GLY A 174 -3.63 2.24 -16.27
CA GLY A 174 -4.67 2.16 -17.30
C GLY A 174 -5.11 0.73 -17.60
N SER A 175 -4.18 -0.22 -17.48
CA SER A 175 -4.39 -1.65 -17.57
C SER A 175 -3.45 -2.40 -16.62
N TRP A 176 -3.82 -3.64 -16.30
CA TRP A 176 -3.07 -4.48 -15.37
C TRP A 176 -2.91 -5.91 -15.88
N THR A 177 -1.77 -6.50 -15.58
CA THR A 177 -1.47 -7.91 -15.87
C THR A 177 -1.04 -8.62 -14.60
N THR A 178 -1.17 -9.95 -14.58
CA THR A 178 -0.76 -10.76 -13.45
C THR A 178 0.74 -11.03 -13.49
N GLY A 179 1.39 -10.88 -12.34
CA GLY A 179 2.84 -11.07 -12.16
C GLY A 179 3.14 -12.21 -11.19
N TYR A 180 2.41 -13.31 -11.22
CA TYR A 180 2.53 -14.37 -10.21
C TYR A 180 3.06 -15.71 -10.75
N THR A 181 3.70 -15.72 -11.91
CA THR A 181 4.31 -16.93 -12.47
C THR A 181 5.36 -17.48 -11.50
N GLY A 182 5.30 -18.77 -11.19
CA GLY A 182 6.22 -19.43 -10.25
C GLY A 182 5.82 -19.36 -8.78
N LEU A 183 4.77 -18.61 -8.42
CA LEU A 183 4.24 -18.63 -7.06
C LEU A 183 3.52 -19.94 -6.76
N VAL A 184 3.78 -20.51 -5.57
CA VAL A 184 3.23 -21.79 -5.16
C VAL A 184 2.48 -21.62 -3.83
N PRO A 185 1.14 -21.58 -3.83
CA PRO A 185 0.33 -21.53 -2.60
C PRO A 185 0.33 -22.90 -1.92
N ARG A 186 1.39 -23.21 -1.17
CA ARG A 186 1.57 -24.51 -0.51
C ARG A 186 0.53 -24.82 0.56
N TYR A 187 -0.21 -23.81 1.03
CA TYR A 187 -1.35 -23.96 1.94
C TYR A 187 -2.62 -24.48 1.26
N LEU A 188 -2.66 -24.54 -0.08
CA LEU A 188 -3.74 -25.19 -0.82
C LEU A 188 -3.37 -26.64 -1.19
N PRO A 189 -4.36 -27.54 -1.28
CA PRO A 189 -4.22 -28.84 -1.93
C PRO A 189 -3.67 -28.69 -3.35
N GLU A 190 -2.86 -29.66 -3.81
CA GLU A 190 -2.13 -29.56 -5.08
C GLU A 190 -3.06 -29.36 -6.29
N GLU A 191 -4.16 -30.09 -6.31
CA GLU A 191 -5.23 -30.04 -7.31
C GLU A 191 -5.93 -28.68 -7.39
N ALA A 192 -5.86 -27.87 -6.33
CA ALA A 192 -6.48 -26.55 -6.26
C ALA A 192 -5.51 -25.40 -6.57
N ARG A 193 -4.23 -25.69 -6.83
CA ARG A 193 -3.20 -24.65 -7.09
C ARG A 193 -3.24 -24.12 -8.52
N ALA A 194 -3.60 -24.96 -9.48
CA ALA A 194 -3.58 -24.57 -10.88
C ALA A 194 -4.62 -23.47 -11.15
N GLY A 195 -4.18 -22.34 -11.69
CA GLY A 195 -5.05 -21.23 -12.08
C GLY A 195 -5.68 -20.46 -10.91
N THR A 196 -5.30 -20.74 -9.66
CA THR A 196 -5.83 -20.00 -8.51
C THR A 196 -5.22 -18.60 -8.43
N ASN A 197 -6.04 -17.63 -8.04
CA ASN A 197 -5.61 -16.30 -7.62
C ASN A 197 -5.61 -16.15 -6.09
N THR A 198 -5.87 -17.24 -5.34
CA THR A 198 -5.79 -17.25 -3.87
C THR A 198 -4.33 -17.26 -3.45
N LEU A 199 -3.62 -16.18 -3.75
CA LEU A 199 -2.18 -15.99 -3.60
C LEU A 199 -1.95 -14.88 -2.57
N CYS A 200 -1.49 -15.29 -1.38
CA CYS A 200 -1.37 -14.41 -0.23
C CYS A 200 0.04 -13.82 -0.12
N VAL A 201 0.29 -12.74 -0.87
CA VAL A 201 1.49 -11.90 -0.71
C VAL A 201 1.43 -11.21 0.65
N HIS A 202 2.48 -11.21 1.46
CA HIS A 202 2.50 -10.50 2.75
C HIS A 202 3.35 -9.24 2.72
N ASN A 203 4.37 -9.18 1.85
CA ASN A 203 5.20 -8.00 1.67
C ASN A 203 5.93 -8.10 0.33
N LEU A 204 6.05 -7.00 -0.40
CA LEU A 204 6.74 -6.92 -1.70
C LEU A 204 7.58 -5.65 -1.74
N HIS A 205 8.87 -5.78 -2.09
CA HIS A 205 9.81 -4.65 -2.18
C HIS A 205 10.65 -4.72 -3.44
N ARG A 206 10.83 -3.57 -4.10
CA ARG A 206 11.75 -3.39 -5.23
C ARG A 206 13.14 -3.00 -4.76
N ALA A 207 14.18 -3.60 -5.33
CA ALA A 207 15.56 -3.27 -5.00
C ALA A 207 15.95 -1.91 -5.63
N PRO A 208 16.42 -0.91 -4.85
CA PRO A 208 16.73 0.42 -5.39
C PRO A 208 17.88 0.44 -6.40
N ALA A 209 18.87 -0.43 -6.23
CA ALA A 209 20.07 -0.50 -7.08
C ALA A 209 19.92 -1.42 -8.31
N ALA A 210 18.82 -2.18 -8.37
CA ALA A 210 18.52 -3.14 -9.44
C ALA A 210 17.00 -3.23 -9.59
N PRO A 211 16.35 -2.22 -10.21
CA PRO A 211 14.89 -2.07 -10.19
C PRO A 211 14.11 -3.26 -10.76
N GLU A 212 14.69 -4.04 -11.65
CA GLU A 212 14.14 -5.30 -12.15
C GLU A 212 13.99 -6.37 -11.06
N ARG A 213 14.73 -6.26 -9.95
CA ARG A 213 14.69 -7.20 -8.85
C ARG A 213 13.66 -6.83 -7.81
N LEU A 214 12.79 -7.77 -7.47
CA LEU A 214 11.88 -7.68 -6.33
C LEU A 214 12.07 -8.85 -5.37
N PHE A 215 11.85 -8.57 -4.09
CA PHE A 215 11.78 -9.58 -3.04
C PHE A 215 10.39 -9.59 -2.45
N MET A 216 9.88 -10.79 -2.18
CA MET A 216 8.54 -10.97 -1.67
C MET A 216 8.52 -11.93 -0.49
N GLN A 217 7.92 -11.50 0.62
CA GLN A 217 7.43 -12.42 1.63
C GLN A 217 6.06 -12.91 1.16
N PHE A 218 5.95 -14.20 0.86
CA PHE A 218 4.70 -14.87 0.53
C PHE A 218 4.25 -15.73 1.72
N HIS A 219 2.99 -16.13 1.75
CA HIS A 219 2.51 -17.05 2.78
C HIS A 219 3.25 -18.40 2.69
N GLY A 220 4.19 -18.61 3.62
CA GLY A 220 4.97 -19.84 3.73
C GLY A 220 6.29 -19.88 2.96
N SER A 221 6.74 -18.78 2.32
CA SER A 221 8.07 -18.71 1.69
C SER A 221 8.52 -17.27 1.42
N VAL A 222 9.80 -17.10 1.09
CA VAL A 222 10.34 -15.88 0.47
C VAL A 222 10.63 -16.18 -0.99
N TYR A 223 10.32 -15.23 -1.87
CA TYR A 223 10.57 -15.31 -3.31
C TYR A 223 11.41 -14.14 -3.80
N ARG A 224 12.12 -14.36 -4.91
CA ARG A 224 12.82 -13.33 -5.68
C ARG A 224 12.34 -13.32 -7.12
N SER A 225 12.09 -12.14 -7.66
CA SER A 225 11.98 -11.89 -9.10
C SER A 225 13.21 -11.14 -9.59
N ASP A 226 13.67 -11.45 -10.80
CA ASP A 226 14.73 -10.72 -11.50
C ASP A 226 14.20 -10.11 -12.83
N ASP A 227 12.88 -10.11 -13.04
CA ASP A 227 12.18 -9.71 -14.27
C ASP A 227 11.00 -8.77 -14.01
N ALA A 228 11.22 -7.83 -13.09
CA ALA A 228 10.27 -6.79 -12.69
C ALA A 228 8.96 -7.31 -12.08
N GLY A 229 8.96 -8.53 -11.53
CA GLY A 229 7.82 -9.15 -10.87
C GLY A 229 6.97 -10.01 -11.79
N SER A 230 7.45 -10.34 -12.99
CA SER A 230 6.71 -11.19 -13.94
C SER A 230 6.76 -12.66 -13.52
N SER A 231 7.92 -13.12 -13.03
CA SER A 231 8.14 -14.47 -12.50
C SER A 231 8.95 -14.49 -11.21
N TRP A 232 8.82 -15.60 -10.47
CA TRP A 232 9.33 -15.75 -9.11
C TRP A 232 10.02 -17.08 -8.89
N ASN A 233 11.12 -17.06 -8.14
CA ASN A 233 11.91 -18.21 -7.72
C ASN A 233 12.05 -18.27 -6.19
#